data_AF-A0A7X8MQU0-F1
#
_entry.id   AF-A0A7X8MQU0-F1
#
_cell.length_a   1.000
_cell.length_b   1.000
_cell.length_c   1.000
_cell.angle_alpha   90.00
_cell.angle_beta   90.00
_cell.angle_gamma   90.00
#
_symmetry.space_group_name_H-M   'P 1'
#
loop_
_entity.id
_entity.type
_entity.pdbx_description
1 polymer ?
#
loop_
_entity_poly.entity_id
_entity_poly.type
_entity_poly.pdbx_seq_one_letter_code
_entity_poly.pdbx_strand_id
1 'polypeptide(L)'
;MKKILRIIMAVFIMVNLTSCKGEKTNEEGQESKESFDINIATNILNTYMGYMYSGDIERAKDLYSEKISEKGIEPYPTDLKILSYKTDEVNEVGRSGVFKVKVVRGAADKVISVLDNYNIKIELNDKEYKLTEIGSNTEKEAFLEGEGIRLKDKNSVKNNLIVDMSGIPYYAFPKNDGSMINKAPVPRKSFGMMAFSYNGERIAVSTKDENSSYLGIIQIDETGASQGGAAAGGGGTGDGGG
;
A
#
# COMPACT_ATOMS: atom_id res chain seq x y z
N MET A 1 56.22 46.80 -53.19
CA MET A 1 54.87 46.54 -52.62
C MET A 1 54.60 45.06 -52.29
N LYS A 2 55.60 44.27 -51.82
CA LYS A 2 55.37 42.90 -51.31
C LYS A 2 55.90 42.66 -49.88
N LYS A 3 56.67 43.60 -49.34
CA LYS A 3 57.19 43.57 -47.95
C LYS A 3 56.28 44.32 -46.96
N ILE A 4 55.60 45.38 -47.41
CA ILE A 4 54.65 46.15 -46.58
C ILE A 4 53.34 45.37 -46.34
N LEU A 5 52.88 44.59 -47.34
CA LEU A 5 51.67 43.76 -47.21
C LEU A 5 51.83 42.61 -46.20
N ARG A 6 53.06 42.07 -46.04
CA ARG A 6 53.34 40.98 -45.08
C ARG A 6 53.39 41.48 -43.62
N ILE A 7 53.72 42.75 -43.41
CA ILE A 7 53.76 43.37 -42.08
C ILE A 7 52.33 43.66 -41.59
N ILE A 8 51.44 44.12 -42.49
CA ILE A 8 50.03 44.40 -42.15
C ILE A 8 49.27 43.11 -41.79
N MET A 9 49.57 41.99 -42.45
CA MET A 9 48.92 40.70 -42.18
C MET A 9 49.44 40.00 -40.91
N ALA A 10 50.66 40.31 -40.46
CA ALA A 10 51.20 39.81 -39.19
C ALA A 10 50.65 40.55 -37.96
N VAL A 11 50.26 41.82 -38.12
CA VAL A 11 49.70 42.65 -37.04
C VAL A 11 48.24 42.30 -36.72
N PHE A 12 47.46 41.80 -37.69
CA PHE A 12 46.06 41.44 -37.47
C PHE A 12 45.85 40.14 -36.64
N ILE A 13 46.87 39.29 -36.50
CA ILE A 13 46.77 38.02 -35.76
C ILE A 13 47.06 38.19 -34.26
N MET A 14 47.74 39.28 -33.84
CA MET A 14 48.11 39.49 -32.43
C MET A 14 47.06 40.23 -31.59
N VAL A 15 45.99 40.76 -32.18
CA VAL A 15 45.01 41.62 -31.46
C VAL A 15 43.84 40.83 -30.85
N ASN A 16 43.79 39.50 -30.95
CA ASN A 16 42.68 38.69 -30.41
C ASN A 16 43.00 37.93 -29.11
N LEU A 17 44.10 38.23 -28.41
CA LEU A 17 44.44 37.55 -27.15
C LEU A 17 44.86 38.51 -26.04
N THR A 18 43.98 39.44 -25.67
CA THR A 18 43.90 40.01 -24.32
C THR A 18 42.58 40.77 -24.18
N SER A 19 41.55 40.10 -23.64
CA SER A 19 40.43 40.79 -22.99
C SER A 19 40.63 40.74 -21.48
N CYS A 20 40.25 41.85 -20.85
CA CYS A 20 40.70 42.37 -19.58
C CYS A 20 40.42 41.51 -18.33
N LYS A 21 41.30 41.63 -17.35
CA LYS A 21 40.94 41.50 -15.92
C LYS A 21 39.97 42.63 -15.56
N GLY A 22 38.84 42.30 -14.94
CA GLY A 22 37.94 43.29 -14.34
C GLY A 22 36.68 42.68 -13.71
N GLU A 23 36.64 42.76 -12.38
CA GLU A 23 35.47 42.81 -11.49
C GLU A 23 34.62 41.57 -11.19
N LYS A 24 34.29 41.49 -9.90
CA LYS A 24 33.45 40.51 -9.25
C LYS A 24 32.03 40.61 -9.79
N THR A 25 31.61 39.63 -10.57
CA THR A 25 30.20 39.27 -10.67
C THR A 25 30.02 37.97 -9.91
N ASN A 26 29.21 38.04 -8.86
CA ASN A 26 28.56 36.86 -8.30
C ASN A 26 27.76 36.21 -9.43
N GLU A 27 28.39 35.31 -10.19
CA GLU A 27 27.65 34.19 -10.73
C GLU A 27 27.35 33.30 -9.52
N GLU A 28 26.30 33.69 -8.79
CA GLU A 28 25.46 32.70 -8.15
C GLU A 28 25.19 31.69 -9.25
N GLY A 29 25.85 30.53 -9.15
CA GLY A 29 25.51 29.39 -9.96
C GLY A 29 24.01 29.26 -9.85
N GLN A 30 23.30 29.51 -10.95
CA GLN A 30 21.97 28.98 -11.10
C GLN A 30 22.16 27.46 -11.09
N GLU A 31 22.21 26.87 -9.89
CA GLU A 31 21.81 25.50 -9.72
C GLU A 31 20.44 25.44 -10.40
N SER A 32 20.41 24.79 -11.55
CA SER A 32 19.15 24.40 -12.18
C SER A 32 18.34 23.75 -11.06
N LYS A 33 17.26 24.39 -10.62
CA LYS A 33 16.35 23.79 -9.64
C LYS A 33 15.93 22.46 -10.25
N GLU A 34 16.48 21.36 -9.72
CA GLU A 34 16.19 20.04 -10.25
C GLU A 34 14.68 19.85 -10.20
N SER A 35 14.10 19.63 -11.37
CA SER A 35 12.68 19.36 -11.51
C SER A 35 12.38 18.01 -10.91
N PHE A 36 11.34 17.96 -10.10
CA PHE A 36 10.81 16.71 -9.58
C PHE A 36 10.26 15.84 -10.72
N ASP A 37 10.47 14.54 -10.65
CA ASP A 37 9.99 13.52 -11.58
C ASP A 37 9.26 12.44 -10.77
N ILE A 38 7.94 12.39 -10.97
CA ILE A 38 7.06 11.44 -10.28
C ILE A 38 7.40 9.97 -10.61
N ASN A 39 8.02 9.67 -11.75
CA ASN A 39 8.42 8.30 -12.09
C ASN A 39 9.59 7.83 -11.22
N ILE A 40 10.55 8.72 -10.92
CA ILE A 40 11.63 8.41 -9.97
C ILE A 40 11.05 8.14 -8.59
N ALA A 41 10.15 9.02 -8.11
CA ALA A 41 9.45 8.81 -6.84
C ALA A 41 8.64 7.50 -6.82
N THR A 42 7.98 7.15 -7.92
CA THR A 42 7.24 5.89 -8.06
C THR A 42 8.16 4.67 -7.98
N ASN A 43 9.36 4.74 -8.57
CA ASN A 43 10.35 3.66 -8.46
C ASN A 43 10.88 3.51 -7.03
N ILE A 44 11.10 4.62 -6.32
CA ILE A 44 11.47 4.60 -4.90
C ILE A 44 10.36 3.98 -4.07
N LEU A 45 9.09 4.34 -4.30
CA LEU A 45 7.94 3.71 -3.64
C LEU A 45 7.91 2.19 -3.88
N ASN A 46 8.04 1.76 -5.14
CA ASN A 46 7.99 0.35 -5.49
C ASN A 46 9.14 -0.43 -4.83
N THR A 47 10.32 0.17 -4.77
CA THR A 47 11.49 -0.41 -4.09
C THR A 47 11.23 -0.54 -2.58
N TYR A 48 10.74 0.53 -1.95
CA TYR A 48 10.35 0.52 -0.53
C TYR A 48 9.31 -0.57 -0.24
N MET A 49 8.22 -0.61 -1.00
CA MET A 49 7.17 -1.62 -0.81
C MET A 49 7.67 -3.04 -1.09
N GLY A 50 8.61 -3.23 -2.01
CA GLY A 50 9.27 -4.51 -2.26
C GLY A 50 10.10 -5.00 -1.06
N TYR A 51 10.83 -4.10 -0.40
CA TYR A 51 11.52 -4.41 0.85
C TYR A 51 10.54 -4.74 1.98
N MET A 52 9.48 -3.95 2.14
CA MET A 52 8.44 -4.22 3.14
C MET A 52 7.73 -5.56 2.90
N TYR A 53 7.49 -5.92 1.64
CA TYR A 53 6.87 -7.20 1.25
C TYR A 53 7.76 -8.40 1.55
N SER A 54 9.06 -8.29 1.25
CA SER A 54 10.04 -9.35 1.55
C SER A 54 10.45 -9.42 3.02
N GLY A 55 10.02 -8.46 3.85
CA GLY A 55 10.38 -8.35 5.26
C GLY A 55 11.78 -7.79 5.52
N ASP A 56 12.39 -7.17 4.51
CA ASP A 56 13.72 -6.57 4.60
C ASP A 56 13.65 -5.13 5.09
N ILE A 57 13.38 -4.98 6.39
CA ILE A 57 13.16 -3.66 7.00
C ILE A 57 14.45 -2.84 7.01
N GLU A 58 15.63 -3.47 7.08
CA GLU A 58 16.89 -2.74 7.08
C GLU A 58 17.14 -2.06 5.73
N ARG A 59 16.95 -2.75 4.60
CA ARG A 59 17.05 -2.09 3.28
C ARG A 59 15.94 -1.07 3.03
N ALA A 60 14.77 -1.23 3.64
CA ALA A 60 13.72 -0.22 3.57
C ALA A 60 14.15 1.11 4.21
N LYS A 61 14.95 1.06 5.29
CA LYS A 61 15.44 2.26 5.99
C LYS A 61 16.40 3.09 5.16
N ASP A 62 17.13 2.50 4.21
CA ASP A 62 18.06 3.23 3.32
C ASP A 62 17.35 4.31 2.46
N LEU A 63 16.04 4.16 2.26
CA LEU A 63 15.20 5.08 1.50
C LEU A 63 14.62 6.22 2.35
N TYR A 64 14.80 6.18 3.67
CA TYR A 64 14.27 7.18 4.59
C TYR A 64 15.05 8.48 4.51
N SER A 65 14.34 9.58 4.71
CA SER A 65 14.97 10.85 5.08
C SER A 65 15.43 10.81 6.54
N GLU A 66 16.29 11.75 6.92
CA GLU A 66 16.74 11.96 8.30
C GLU A 66 15.53 12.13 9.25
N LYS A 67 14.53 12.92 8.83
CA LYS A 67 13.26 13.15 9.57
C LYS A 67 12.52 11.86 9.93
N ILE A 68 12.55 10.82 9.08
CA ILE A 68 11.92 9.53 9.40
C ILE A 68 12.86 8.72 10.30
N SER A 69 14.15 8.71 10.00
CA SER A 69 15.16 7.93 10.72
C SER A 69 15.23 8.32 12.21
N GLU A 70 15.12 9.62 12.51
CA GLU A 70 15.12 10.16 13.87
C GLU A 70 13.91 9.74 14.71
N LYS A 71 12.80 9.31 14.10
CA LYS A 71 11.61 8.85 14.83
C LYS A 71 11.82 7.51 15.55
N GLY A 72 12.95 6.82 15.30
CA GLY A 72 13.32 5.61 16.05
C GLY A 72 12.32 4.47 15.87
N ILE A 73 11.91 4.17 14.63
CA ILE A 73 10.99 3.08 14.34
C ILE A 73 11.74 1.75 14.45
N GLU A 74 11.67 1.11 15.62
CA GLU A 74 12.18 -0.25 15.79
C GLU A 74 11.14 -1.27 15.30
N PRO A 75 11.51 -2.19 14.39
CA PRO A 75 10.60 -3.23 13.94
C PRO A 75 10.29 -4.17 15.10
N TYR A 76 9.00 -4.34 15.40
CA TYR A 76 8.56 -5.38 16.32
C TYR A 76 8.44 -6.72 15.59
N PRO A 77 8.95 -7.84 16.17
CA PRO A 77 8.75 -9.16 15.59
C PRO A 77 7.27 -9.49 15.44
N THR A 78 6.82 -9.71 14.20
CA THR A 78 5.44 -10.06 13.89
C THR A 78 5.35 -11.15 12.84
N ASP A 79 4.40 -12.06 13.01
CA ASP A 79 4.01 -13.07 12.03
C ASP A 79 3.02 -12.52 11.00
N LEU A 80 2.47 -11.32 11.21
CA LEU A 80 1.59 -10.64 10.28
C LEU A 80 2.40 -9.99 9.14
N LYS A 81 2.45 -10.66 7.99
CA LYS A 81 3.22 -10.25 6.81
C LYS A 81 2.33 -9.60 5.75
N ILE A 82 2.94 -8.80 4.86
CA ILE A 82 2.26 -8.30 3.67
C ILE A 82 2.07 -9.48 2.71
N LEU A 83 0.83 -9.77 2.34
CA LEU A 83 0.48 -10.76 1.32
C LEU A 83 0.48 -10.14 -0.08
N SER A 84 0.00 -8.90 -0.17
CA SER A 84 -0.04 -8.14 -1.42
C SER A 84 -0.23 -6.64 -1.15
N TYR A 85 0.09 -5.81 -2.15
CA TYR A 85 -0.15 -4.37 -2.09
C TYR A 85 -0.46 -3.81 -3.49
N LYS A 86 -1.11 -2.65 -3.52
CA LYS A 86 -1.41 -1.90 -4.75
C LYS A 86 -1.39 -0.40 -4.48
N THR A 87 -0.70 0.36 -5.33
CA THR A 87 -0.83 1.81 -5.35
C THR A 87 -2.21 2.21 -5.88
N ASP A 88 -2.95 2.95 -5.07
CA ASP A 88 -4.34 3.34 -5.31
C ASP A 88 -4.43 4.77 -5.87
N GLU A 89 -3.66 5.69 -5.29
CA GLU A 89 -3.58 7.09 -5.73
C GLU A 89 -2.13 7.57 -5.80
N VAL A 90 -1.86 8.43 -6.77
CA VAL A 90 -0.58 9.12 -6.95
C VAL A 90 -0.87 10.60 -7.19
N ASN A 91 -0.31 11.48 -6.35
CA ASN A 91 -0.47 12.92 -6.47
C ASN A 91 0.90 13.61 -6.45
N GLU A 92 1.19 14.42 -7.48
CA GLU A 92 2.39 15.25 -7.52
C GLU A 92 2.08 16.63 -6.92
N VAL A 93 2.91 17.08 -5.96
CA VAL A 93 2.77 18.36 -5.27
C VAL A 93 4.14 19.02 -5.14
N GLY A 94 4.42 19.99 -6.03
CA GLY A 94 5.68 20.71 -6.04
C GLY A 94 6.87 19.77 -6.26
N ARG A 95 7.73 19.63 -5.26
CA ARG A 95 8.88 18.69 -5.29
C ARG A 95 8.60 17.38 -4.57
N SER A 96 7.34 16.94 -4.56
CA SER A 96 6.91 15.76 -3.80
C SER A 96 5.93 14.90 -4.58
N GLY A 97 5.98 13.59 -4.33
CA GLY A 97 4.94 12.63 -4.69
C GLY A 97 4.27 12.12 -3.42
N VAL A 98 2.94 12.14 -3.39
CA VAL A 98 2.10 11.60 -2.31
C VAL A 98 1.35 10.40 -2.85
N PHE A 99 1.56 9.24 -2.22
CA PHE A 99 1.07 7.96 -2.67
C PHE A 99 0.13 7.35 -1.63
N LYS A 100 -1.05 6.90 -2.06
CA LYS A 100 -1.89 6.01 -1.25
C LYS A 100 -1.68 4.57 -1.73
N VAL A 101 -1.37 3.68 -0.80
CA VAL A 101 -1.14 2.26 -1.09
C VAL A 101 -2.06 1.41 -0.23
N LYS A 102 -2.85 0.54 -0.89
CA LYS A 102 -3.62 -0.51 -0.23
C LYS A 102 -2.69 -1.68 0.07
N VAL A 103 -2.66 -2.13 1.32
CA VAL A 103 -1.78 -3.23 1.77
C VAL A 103 -2.65 -4.30 2.42
N VAL A 104 -2.57 -5.52 1.92
CA VAL A 104 -3.26 -6.68 2.51
C VAL A 104 -2.25 -7.50 3.29
N ARG A 105 -2.51 -7.72 4.57
CA ARG A 105 -1.68 -8.51 5.47
C ARG A 105 -2.39 -9.76 5.95
N GLY A 106 -1.61 -10.77 6.31
CA GLY A 106 -2.09 -12.00 6.92
C GLY A 106 -0.94 -12.77 7.56
N ALA A 107 -1.27 -13.87 8.22
CA ALA A 107 -0.29 -14.77 8.83
C ALA A 107 -0.58 -16.20 8.36
N ALA A 108 0.47 -16.97 8.08
CA ALA A 108 0.34 -18.28 7.43
C ALA A 108 -0.37 -19.32 8.32
N ASP A 109 -0.25 -19.18 9.64
CA ASP A 109 -0.77 -20.07 10.67
C ASP A 109 -2.01 -19.54 11.39
N LYS A 110 -2.47 -18.34 11.04
CA LYS A 110 -3.65 -17.69 11.64
C LYS A 110 -4.73 -17.45 10.60
N VAL A 111 -5.96 -17.50 11.06
CA VAL A 111 -7.16 -17.19 10.29
C VAL A 111 -7.42 -15.68 10.46
N ILE A 112 -6.60 -14.87 9.77
CA ILE A 112 -6.61 -13.41 9.86
C ILE A 112 -6.27 -12.74 8.52
N SER A 113 -6.91 -11.62 8.23
CA SER A 113 -6.52 -10.69 7.16
C SER A 113 -6.74 -9.26 7.62
N VAL A 114 -5.81 -8.37 7.26
CA VAL A 114 -5.88 -6.94 7.58
C VAL A 114 -5.72 -6.14 6.29
N LEU A 115 -6.60 -5.18 6.05
CA LEU A 115 -6.49 -4.21 4.97
C LEU A 115 -6.04 -2.88 5.57
N ASP A 116 -4.84 -2.43 5.21
CA ASP A 116 -4.28 -1.14 5.60
C ASP A 116 -4.26 -0.16 4.43
N ASN A 117 -4.35 1.13 4.76
CA ASN A 117 -4.02 2.24 3.87
C ASN A 117 -2.72 2.88 4.31
N TYR A 118 -1.76 2.94 3.40
CA TYR A 118 -0.48 3.61 3.61
C TYR A 118 -0.52 4.94 2.86
N ASN A 119 -0.11 6.01 3.53
CA ASN A 119 0.10 7.32 2.94
C ASN A 119 1.60 7.62 3.00
N ILE A 120 2.25 7.60 1.84
CA ILE A 120 3.70 7.71 1.72
C ILE A 120 4.02 8.97 0.93
N LYS A 121 4.87 9.83 1.48
CA LYS A 121 5.39 11.02 0.82
C LYS A 121 6.86 10.84 0.48
N ILE A 122 7.21 11.12 -0.77
CA ILE A 122 8.59 11.14 -1.26
C ILE A 122 8.90 12.54 -1.77
N GLU A 123 9.99 13.13 -1.33
CA GLU A 123 10.41 14.48 -1.71
C GLU A 123 11.80 14.47 -2.36
N LEU A 124 12.01 15.37 -3.32
CA LEU A 124 13.32 15.70 -3.85
C LEU A 124 13.96 16.82 -3.03
N ASN A 125 14.92 16.46 -2.18
CA ASN A 125 15.72 17.38 -1.36
C ASN A 125 17.20 17.18 -1.68
N ASP A 126 17.94 18.26 -1.93
CA ASP A 126 19.39 18.23 -2.21
C ASP A 126 19.85 17.16 -3.22
N LYS A 127 19.05 16.99 -4.29
CA LYS A 127 19.28 16.07 -5.42
C LYS A 127 18.98 14.59 -5.14
N GLU A 128 18.41 14.29 -3.98
CA GLU A 128 18.00 12.94 -3.60
C GLU A 128 16.50 12.83 -3.37
N TYR A 129 15.92 11.73 -3.83
CA TYR A 129 14.54 11.34 -3.51
C TYR A 129 14.53 10.51 -2.24
N LYS A 130 13.85 10.98 -1.20
CA LYS A 130 13.74 10.28 0.08
C LYS A 130 12.31 10.23 0.57
N LEU A 131 11.96 9.16 1.30
CA LEU A 131 10.70 9.09 2.03
C LEU A 131 10.73 10.12 3.17
N THR A 132 9.81 11.07 3.17
CA THR A 132 9.73 12.12 4.20
C THR A 132 8.57 11.90 5.16
N GLU A 133 7.54 11.17 4.73
CA GLU A 133 6.41 10.79 5.58
C GLU A 133 5.93 9.38 5.24
N ILE A 134 5.67 8.59 6.28
CA ILE A 134 5.02 7.29 6.21
C ILE A 134 3.93 7.31 7.27
N GLY A 135 2.67 7.27 6.84
CA GLY A 135 1.50 7.09 7.67
C GLY A 135 0.78 5.81 7.29
N SER A 136 0.18 5.14 8.26
CA SER A 136 -0.64 3.96 7.99
C SER A 136 -1.87 3.92 8.90
N ASN A 137 -2.99 3.46 8.37
CA ASN A 137 -4.18 3.16 9.16
C ASN A 137 -4.81 1.86 8.68
N THR A 138 -5.26 1.04 9.64
CA THR A 138 -6.08 -0.13 9.33
C THR A 138 -7.47 0.33 8.90
N GLU A 139 -7.95 -0.23 7.80
CA GLU A 139 -9.29 0.02 7.26
C GLU A 139 -10.26 -1.06 7.72
N LYS A 140 -9.87 -2.32 7.55
CA LYS A 140 -10.65 -3.49 7.93
C LYS A 140 -9.75 -4.59 8.47
N GLU A 141 -10.27 -5.34 9.43
CA GLU A 141 -9.63 -6.53 9.99
C GLU A 141 -10.65 -7.65 10.03
N ALA A 142 -10.31 -8.80 9.44
CA ALA A 142 -11.10 -10.02 9.52
C ALA A 142 -10.32 -11.09 10.28
N PHE A 143 -10.99 -11.78 11.20
CA PHE A 143 -10.36 -12.76 12.09
C PHE A 143 -11.36 -13.82 12.54
N LEU A 144 -10.86 -14.99 12.92
CA LEU A 144 -11.67 -16.04 13.54
C LEU A 144 -12.02 -15.68 14.98
N GLU A 145 -13.30 -15.71 15.32
CA GLU A 145 -13.79 -15.58 16.70
C GLU A 145 -14.94 -16.58 16.92
N GLY A 146 -14.75 -17.51 17.85
CA GLY A 146 -15.65 -18.65 17.99
C GLY A 146 -15.64 -19.52 16.73
N GLU A 147 -16.82 -19.78 16.17
CA GLU A 147 -17.00 -20.65 15.00
C GLU A 147 -17.09 -19.90 13.66
N GLY A 148 -16.87 -18.59 13.67
CA GLY A 148 -17.06 -17.74 12.49
C GLY A 148 -16.00 -16.68 12.30
N ILE A 149 -15.88 -16.20 11.06
CA ILE A 149 -15.04 -15.08 10.71
C ILE A 149 -15.82 -13.80 11.03
N ARG A 150 -15.22 -12.96 11.86
CA ARG A 150 -15.71 -11.62 12.19
C ARG A 150 -14.96 -10.57 11.39
N LEU A 151 -15.62 -9.45 11.16
CA LEU A 151 -15.10 -8.25 10.52
C LEU A 151 -15.18 -7.08 11.48
N LYS A 152 -14.06 -6.38 11.64
CA LYS A 152 -13.97 -5.07 12.30
C LYS A 152 -13.63 -4.01 11.27
N ASP A 153 -14.47 -2.98 11.18
CA ASP A 153 -14.27 -1.82 10.32
C ASP A 153 -13.71 -0.66 11.15
N LYS A 154 -12.83 0.18 10.59
CA LYS A 154 -12.29 1.36 11.27
C LYS A 154 -13.39 2.30 11.82
N ASN A 155 -14.55 2.33 11.17
CA ASN A 155 -15.67 3.20 11.54
C ASN A 155 -16.68 2.53 12.49
N SER A 156 -16.47 1.26 12.86
CA SER A 156 -17.38 0.49 13.71
C SER A 156 -16.68 0.02 14.97
N VAL A 157 -17.37 0.17 16.11
CA VAL A 157 -16.95 -0.43 17.39
C VAL A 157 -17.34 -1.92 17.47
N LYS A 158 -18.30 -2.35 16.64
CA LYS A 158 -18.83 -3.73 16.62
C LYS A 158 -18.09 -4.61 15.62
N ASN A 159 -17.85 -5.84 16.02
CA ASN A 159 -17.34 -6.92 15.17
C ASN A 159 -18.52 -7.69 14.54
N ASN A 160 -18.67 -7.65 13.22
CA ASN A 160 -19.78 -8.27 12.50
C ASN A 160 -19.42 -9.69 12.05
N LEU A 161 -20.32 -10.67 12.20
CA LEU A 161 -20.15 -11.99 11.60
C LEU A 161 -20.32 -11.88 10.08
N ILE A 162 -19.32 -12.31 9.31
CA ILE A 162 -19.39 -12.31 7.85
C ILE A 162 -19.62 -13.71 7.27
N VAL A 163 -19.10 -14.75 7.93
CA VAL A 163 -19.33 -16.16 7.54
C VAL A 163 -19.03 -17.08 8.71
N ASP A 164 -19.74 -18.19 8.80
CA ASP A 164 -19.39 -19.34 9.62
C ASP A 164 -19.27 -20.60 8.74
N MET A 165 -18.92 -21.75 9.32
CA MET A 165 -18.77 -22.98 8.52
C MET A 165 -20.09 -23.42 7.87
N SER A 166 -21.25 -23.00 8.38
CA SER A 166 -22.56 -23.28 7.80
C SER A 166 -22.78 -22.53 6.48
N GLY A 167 -22.18 -21.35 6.33
CA GLY A 167 -22.17 -20.57 5.09
C GLY A 167 -21.26 -21.13 3.99
N ILE A 168 -20.43 -22.13 4.31
CA ILE A 168 -19.55 -22.80 3.32
C ILE A 168 -20.31 -23.96 2.66
N PRO A 169 -20.34 -24.05 1.31
CA PRO A 169 -21.08 -25.09 0.61
C PRO A 169 -20.53 -26.49 0.92
N TYR A 170 -21.40 -27.51 0.89
CA TYR A 170 -20.99 -28.90 1.11
C TYR A 170 -20.25 -29.51 -0.10
N TYR A 171 -20.53 -29.01 -1.31
CA TYR A 171 -19.99 -29.54 -2.56
C TYR A 171 -19.68 -28.40 -3.53
N ALA A 172 -18.57 -28.49 -4.25
CA ALA A 172 -18.14 -27.52 -5.25
C ALA A 172 -17.50 -28.22 -6.46
N PHE A 173 -17.41 -27.52 -7.59
CA PHE A 173 -16.67 -28.04 -8.74
C PHE A 173 -15.16 -27.91 -8.51
N PRO A 174 -14.38 -28.99 -8.63
CA PRO A 174 -12.93 -28.93 -8.58
C PRO A 174 -12.35 -28.03 -9.67
N LYS A 175 -11.23 -27.36 -9.38
CA LYS A 175 -10.54 -26.49 -10.35
C LYS A 175 -10.09 -27.24 -11.61
N ASN A 176 -9.82 -28.54 -11.50
CA ASN A 176 -9.40 -29.40 -12.61
C ASN A 176 -10.59 -29.99 -13.41
N ASP A 177 -11.84 -29.79 -12.98
CA ASP A 177 -13.03 -30.15 -13.76
C ASP A 177 -13.53 -28.94 -14.56
N GLY A 178 -12.90 -28.69 -15.71
CA GLY A 178 -13.33 -27.64 -16.63
C GLY A 178 -14.71 -27.88 -17.25
N SER A 179 -15.24 -29.11 -17.19
CA SER A 179 -16.57 -29.45 -17.68
C SER A 179 -17.69 -29.18 -16.68
N MET A 180 -17.33 -28.97 -15.40
CA MET A 180 -18.27 -28.72 -14.30
C MET A 180 -19.39 -29.77 -14.22
N ILE A 181 -19.01 -31.04 -14.36
CA ILE A 181 -19.96 -32.16 -14.32
C ILE A 181 -19.98 -32.78 -12.93
N ASN A 182 -18.82 -32.96 -12.31
CA ASN A 182 -18.67 -33.70 -11.07
C ASN A 182 -18.35 -32.77 -9.92
N LYS A 183 -19.27 -32.67 -8.95
CA LYS A 183 -18.98 -31.96 -7.70
C LYS A 183 -18.16 -32.84 -6.76
N ALA A 184 -17.19 -32.24 -6.10
CA ALA A 184 -16.44 -32.85 -5.01
C ALA A 184 -16.91 -32.29 -3.65
N PRO A 185 -16.82 -33.09 -2.58
CA PRO A 185 -17.08 -32.59 -1.23
C PRO A 185 -16.10 -31.46 -0.88
N VAL A 186 -16.59 -30.45 -0.18
CA VAL A 186 -15.78 -29.32 0.28
C VAL A 186 -15.16 -29.66 1.65
N PRO A 187 -13.86 -29.46 1.85
CA PRO A 187 -13.21 -29.60 3.15
C PRO A 187 -13.71 -28.52 4.11
N ARG A 188 -14.39 -28.95 5.18
CA ARG A 188 -15.07 -28.05 6.15
C ARG A 188 -14.63 -28.27 7.60
N LYS A 189 -13.43 -28.85 7.82
CA LYS A 189 -12.90 -29.13 9.16
C LYS A 189 -12.47 -27.85 9.90
N SER A 190 -11.81 -26.93 9.20
CA SER A 190 -11.43 -25.63 9.75
C SER A 190 -11.32 -24.56 8.67
N PHE A 191 -11.37 -23.29 9.09
CA PHE A 191 -10.90 -22.19 8.26
C PHE A 191 -9.38 -22.24 8.07
N GLY A 192 -8.91 -21.61 6.99
CA GLY A 192 -7.51 -21.42 6.66
C GLY A 192 -7.19 -19.95 6.42
N MET A 193 -6.19 -19.72 5.58
CA MET A 193 -5.74 -18.37 5.21
C MET A 193 -6.86 -17.58 4.53
N MET A 194 -6.84 -16.27 4.71
CA MET A 194 -7.79 -15.34 4.10
C MET A 194 -7.07 -14.08 3.61
N ALA A 195 -7.69 -13.37 2.68
CA ALA A 195 -7.15 -12.13 2.13
C ALA A 195 -8.27 -11.21 1.62
N PHE A 196 -8.22 -9.95 2.01
CA PHE A 196 -9.13 -8.92 1.49
C PHE A 196 -8.83 -8.58 0.02
N SER A 197 -9.86 -8.15 -0.70
CA SER A 197 -9.67 -7.31 -1.88
C SER A 197 -9.18 -5.92 -1.48
N TYR A 198 -8.51 -5.21 -2.39
CA TYR A 198 -7.96 -3.88 -2.08
C TYR A 198 -9.02 -2.81 -1.75
N ASN A 199 -10.27 -2.99 -2.17
CA ASN A 199 -11.39 -2.12 -1.79
C ASN A 199 -12.11 -2.57 -0.50
N GLY A 200 -11.72 -3.71 0.08
CA GLY A 200 -12.31 -4.23 1.31
C GLY A 200 -13.76 -4.72 1.20
N GLU A 201 -14.30 -4.82 -0.02
CA GLU A 201 -15.68 -5.29 -0.26
C GLU A 201 -15.77 -6.81 -0.37
N ARG A 202 -14.64 -7.49 -0.58
CA ARG A 202 -14.57 -8.95 -0.70
C ARG A 202 -13.46 -9.50 0.17
N ILE A 203 -13.64 -10.73 0.61
CA ILE A 203 -12.59 -11.51 1.26
C ILE A 203 -12.56 -12.91 0.65
N ALA A 204 -11.37 -13.32 0.21
CA ALA A 204 -11.11 -14.70 -0.13
C ALA A 204 -10.86 -15.47 1.18
N VAL A 205 -11.58 -16.55 1.40
CA VAL A 205 -11.47 -17.41 2.58
C VAL A 205 -11.21 -18.83 2.12
N SER A 206 -10.21 -19.46 2.72
CA SER A 206 -10.00 -20.90 2.54
C SER A 206 -10.59 -21.72 3.68
N THR A 207 -11.01 -22.93 3.36
CA THR A 207 -11.30 -23.99 4.34
C THR A 207 -10.47 -25.21 4.00
N LYS A 208 -10.15 -26.02 4.99
CA LYS A 208 -9.25 -27.18 4.84
C LYS A 208 -9.67 -28.35 5.69
N ASP A 209 -9.24 -29.52 5.27
CA ASP A 209 -9.12 -30.73 6.07
C ASP A 209 -7.67 -31.24 5.98
N GLU A 210 -7.44 -32.52 6.27
CA GLU A 210 -6.09 -33.11 6.24
C GLU A 210 -5.53 -33.27 4.82
N ASN A 211 -6.39 -33.37 3.81
CA ASN A 211 -6.01 -33.81 2.46
C ASN A 211 -6.34 -32.79 1.36
N SER A 212 -7.20 -31.81 1.65
CA SER A 212 -7.74 -30.91 0.64
C SER A 212 -8.08 -29.53 1.20
N SER A 213 -8.14 -28.56 0.29
CA SER A 213 -8.52 -27.18 0.58
C SER A 213 -9.56 -26.69 -0.42
N TYR A 214 -10.40 -25.77 0.05
CA TYR A 214 -11.38 -25.04 -0.75
C TYR A 214 -11.12 -23.55 -0.59
N LEU A 215 -11.39 -22.79 -1.66
CA LEU A 215 -11.30 -21.34 -1.67
C LEU A 215 -12.65 -20.76 -2.07
N GLY A 216 -13.25 -19.97 -1.19
CA GLY A 216 -14.46 -19.19 -1.45
C GLY A 216 -14.16 -17.70 -1.46
N ILE A 217 -14.97 -16.93 -2.19
CA ILE A 217 -14.95 -15.47 -2.15
C ILE A 217 -16.27 -15.03 -1.52
N ILE A 218 -16.18 -14.27 -0.44
CA ILE A 218 -17.34 -13.70 0.26
C ILE A 218 -17.42 -12.22 -0.10
N GLN A 219 -18.59 -11.80 -0.57
CA GLN A 219 -18.94 -10.39 -0.68
C GLN A 219 -19.38 -9.90 0.69
N ILE A 220 -18.75 -8.84 1.18
CA ILE A 220 -19.08 -8.22 2.47
C ILE A 220 -20.24 -7.27 2.22
N ASP A 221 -21.38 -7.56 2.85
CA ASP A 221 -22.53 -6.67 2.86
C ASP A 221 -22.46 -5.78 4.11
N GLU A 222 -22.27 -4.48 3.90
CA GLU A 222 -22.17 -3.49 4.97
C GLU A 222 -23.54 -3.05 5.51
N THR A 223 -24.64 -3.39 4.81
CA THR A 223 -25.99 -2.92 5.17
C THR A 223 -26.51 -3.54 6.47
N GLY A 224 -26.06 -4.76 6.80
CA GLY A 224 -26.39 -5.47 8.05
C GLY A 224 -25.76 -4.89 9.32
N ALA A 225 -24.70 -4.07 9.19
CA ALA A 225 -24.03 -3.47 10.35
C ALA A 225 -24.86 -2.37 11.05
N SER A 226 -25.95 -1.91 10.42
CA SER A 226 -26.79 -0.80 10.90
C SER A 226 -27.99 -1.20 11.77
N GLN A 227 -28.35 -2.49 11.86
CA GLN A 227 -29.60 -2.92 12.52
C GLN A 227 -29.43 -3.60 13.90
N GLY A 228 -28.28 -3.43 14.56
CA GLY A 228 -28.04 -3.95 15.91
C GLY A 228 -28.39 -2.97 17.04
N GLY A 229 -29.41 -2.13 16.86
CA GLY A 229 -29.67 -0.98 17.74
C GLY A 229 -31.15 -0.72 18.00
N ALA A 230 -31.89 -1.72 18.50
CA ALA A 230 -33.01 -1.58 19.45
C ALA A 230 -33.85 -2.86 19.46
N ALA A 231 -33.51 -3.82 20.33
CA ALA A 231 -34.46 -4.83 20.78
C ALA A 231 -34.03 -5.38 22.14
N ALA A 232 -34.35 -4.64 23.21
CA ALA A 232 -34.55 -5.19 24.55
C ALA A 232 -35.25 -4.13 25.42
N GLY A 233 -36.57 -4.11 25.33
CA GLY A 233 -37.45 -3.27 26.15
C GLY A 233 -38.84 -3.88 26.16
N GLY A 234 -38.94 -5.15 26.56
CA GLY A 234 -40.20 -5.79 26.87
C GLY A 234 -40.81 -5.14 28.10
N GLY A 235 -41.78 -4.26 27.88
CA GLY A 235 -42.71 -3.78 28.90
C GLY A 235 -44.12 -4.12 28.43
N GLY A 236 -44.67 -5.20 28.97
CA GLY A 236 -46.06 -5.56 28.74
C GLY A 236 -46.99 -4.51 29.34
N THR A 237 -48.02 -4.13 28.59
CA THR A 237 -49.28 -3.63 29.13
C THR A 237 -50.38 -4.21 28.26
N GLY A 238 -51.14 -5.12 28.86
CA GLY A 238 -52.45 -5.51 28.36
C GLY A 238 -53.49 -4.46 28.73
N ASP A 239 -54.33 -4.14 27.75
CA ASP A 239 -55.71 -3.62 27.79
C ASP A 239 -55.99 -3.26 26.31
N GLY A 240 -57.08 -3.60 25.64
CA GLY A 240 -58.40 -4.10 25.99
C GLY A 240 -59.36 -3.52 24.94
N GLY A 241 -60.21 -4.36 24.33
CA GLY A 241 -61.46 -3.94 23.67
C GLY A 241 -61.44 -3.64 22.16
N GLY A 242 -62.31 -4.34 21.42
CA GLY A 242 -62.68 -4.07 20.03
C GLY A 242 -62.94 -5.34 19.23
#